data_AF-A0A382WFA5-F1
#
_entry.id   AF-A0A382WFA5-F1
#
_cell.length_a   1.000
_cell.length_b   1.000
_cell.length_c   1.000
_cell.angle_alpha   90.00
_cell.angle_beta   90.00
_cell.angle_gamma   90.00
#
_symmetry.space_group_name_H-M   'P 1'
#
loop_
_entity.id
_entity.type
_entity.pdbx_description
1 polymer ?
#
loop_
_entity_poly.entity_id
_entity_poly.type
_entity_poly.pdbx_seq_one_letter_code
_entity_poly.pdbx_strand_id
1 'polypeptide(L)' 'MILFDLKCVNEHVFEAWFKDSETFDHQVEGSEIVCPVCG' A
#
# COMPACT_ATOMS: atom_id res chain seq x y z
N MET A 1 13.89 -3.12 1.46
CA MET A 1 12.92 -2.03 1.70
C MET A 1 12.70 -1.34 0.38
N ILE A 2 11.50 -1.45 -0.17
CA ILE A 2 11.07 -0.88 -1.43
C ILE A 2 9.98 0.14 -1.08
N LEU A 3 10.15 1.36 -1.58
CA LEU A 3 9.14 2.41 -1.47
C LEU A 3 8.18 2.28 -2.64
N PHE A 4 6.89 2.22 -2.36
CA PHE A 4 5.83 2.20 -3.35
C PHE A 4 4.95 3.44 -3.19
N ASP A 5 4.62 4.06 -4.32
CA ASP A 5 3.54 5.05 -4.42
C ASP A 5 2.23 4.30 -4.67
N LEU A 6 1.36 4.28 -3.66
CA LEU A 6 0.06 3.64 -3.74
C LEU A 6 -1.02 4.68 -3.96
N LYS A 7 -1.99 4.36 -4.82
CA LYS A 7 -3.16 5.19 -5.08
C LYS A 7 -4.41 4.43 -4.66
N CYS A 8 -5.18 4.99 -3.74
CA CYS A 8 -6.48 4.42 -3.37
C CYS A 8 -7.57 4.78 -4.40
N VAL A 9 -8.76 4.19 -4.25
CA VAL A 9 -9.92 4.47 -5.13
C VAL A 9 -10.38 5.94 -5.09
N ASN A 10 -10.18 6.64 -3.97
CA ASN A 10 -10.47 8.07 -3.82
C ASN A 10 -9.34 8.97 -4.34
N GLU A 11 -8.41 8.40 -5.10
CA GLU A 11 -7.28 9.10 -5.72
C GLU A 11 -6.23 9.67 -4.77
N HIS A 12 -6.30 9.37 -3.48
CA HIS A 12 -5.20 9.70 -2.56
C HIS A 12 -3.96 8.87 -2.90
N VAL A 13 -2.85 9.57 -3.11
CA VAL A 13 -1.52 8.97 -3.28
C VAL A 13 -0.80 9.00 -1.94
N PHE A 14 -0.22 7.87 -1.55
CA PHE A 14 0.56 7.76 -0.32
C PHE A 14 1.73 6.80 -0.50
N GLU A 15 2.79 7.10 0.25
CA GLU A 15 4.00 6.32 0.27
C GLU A 15 3.88 5.17 1.27
N ALA A 16 4.20 3.96 0.83
CA ALA A 16 4.22 2.78 1.67
C ALA A 16 5.54 2.02 1.50
N TRP A 17 6.12 1.63 2.63
CA TRP A 17 7.41 0.96 2.69
C TRP A 17 7.19 -0.54 2.89
N PHE A 18 7.60 -1.32 1.91
CA PHE A 18 7.52 -2.77 1.97
C PHE A 18 8.91 -3.38 2.07
N LYS A 19 9.02 -4.56 2.69
CA LYS A 19 10.31 -5.25 2.80
C LYS A 19 10.81 -5.68 1.42
N ASP A 20 9.90 -6.23 0.62
CA ASP A 20 10.06 -6.83 -0.70
C ASP A 20 8.68 -6.83 -1.42
N SER A 21 8.66 -7.17 -2.71
CA SER A 21 7.44 -7.19 -3.52
C SER A 21 6.47 -8.31 -3.16
N GLU A 22 6.95 -9.43 -2.61
CA GLU A 22 6.10 -10.54 -2.15
C GLU A 22 5.27 -10.12 -0.93
N THR A 23 5.90 -9.42 0.03
CA THR A 23 5.21 -8.83 1.18
C THR A 23 4.13 -7.83 0.75
N PHE A 24 4.38 -7.04 -0.30
CA PHE A 24 3.38 -6.14 -0.87
C PHE A 24 2.18 -6.91 -1.43
N ASP A 25 2.42 -7.90 -2.28
CA ASP A 25 1.37 -8.70 -2.92
C ASP A 25 0.47 -9.37 -1.88
N HIS A 26 1.06 -10.01 -0.86
CA HIS A 26 0.33 -10.63 0.23
C HIS A 26 -0.53 -9.63 1.03
N GLN A 27 -0.02 -8.43 1.32
CA GLN A 27 -0.80 -7.41 2.04
C GLN A 27 -1.91 -6.80 1.18
N VAL A 28 -1.72 -6.70 -0.14
CA VAL A 28 -2.78 -6.29 -1.09
C VAL A 28 -3.89 -7.34 -1.10
N GLU A 29 -3.54 -8.62 -1.30
CA GLU A 29 -4.50 -9.73 -1.31
C GLU A 29 -5.24 -9.86 0.03
N GLY A 30 -4.53 -9.64 1.15
CA GLY A 30 -5.09 -9.62 2.50
C GLY A 30 -5.93 -8.39 2.83
N SER A 31 -6.02 -7.39 1.93
CA SER A 31 -6.64 -6.08 2.22
C SER A 31 -6.08 -5.41 3.49
N GLU A 32 -4.81 -5.66 3.80
CA GLU A 32 -4.11 -5.13 4.98
C GLU A 32 -3.57 -3.71 4.74
N ILE A 33 -3.55 -3.27 3.48
CA ILE A 33 -3.11 -1.94 3.09
C ILE A 33 -4.27 -0.95 3.22
N VAL A 34 -4.18 -0.09 4.24
CA VAL A 34 -5.17 0.96 4.50
C VAL A 34 -4.67 2.29 3.98
N CYS A 35 -5.56 3.05 3.33
CA CYS A 35 -5.24 4.41 2.94
C CYS A 35 -5.24 5.32 4.18
N PRO A 36 -4.11 5.98 4.51
CA PRO A 36 -4.01 6.83 5.71
C PRO A 36 -4.88 8.09 5.63
N VAL A 37 -5.37 8.44 4.43
CA VAL A 37 -6.26 9.59 4.21
C VAL A 37 -7.73 9.20 4.38
N CYS A 38 -8.10 7.96 4.02
CA CYS A 38 -9.49 7.50 4.10
C CYS A 38 -9.88 7.02 5.51
N GLY A 39 -8.95 6.35 6.21
CA GLY A 39 -9.23 5.66 7.47
C GLY A 39 -9.69 4.23 7.28
#